data_AF-A0AAX4EZ52-F1
#
_entry.id   AF-A0AAX4EZ52-F1
#
_cell.length_a   1.000
_cell.length_b   1.000
_cell.length_c   1.000
_cell.angle_alpha   90.00
_cell.angle_beta   90.00
_cell.angle_gamma   90.00
#
_symmetry.space_group_name_H-M   'P 1'
#
loop_
_entity.id
_entity.type
_entity.pdbx_description
1 polymer ?
#
loop_
_entity_poly.entity_id
_entity_poly.type
_entity_poly.pdbx_seq_one_letter_code
_entity_poly.pdbx_strand_id
1 'polypeptide(L)'
;MSIQRESVFLQRMAERGISTGEISLYIHSTKPGTLVVDFYSRHFDSNPACGNWDIDMHDEEMMVLPFTTPSEFRRAYRCARLLRGRPGSK
;
A
#
# COMPACT_ATOMS: atom_id res chain seq x y z
N MET A 1 -5.13 15.36 8.15
CA MET A 1 -5.54 14.21 9.00
C MET A 1 -4.36 13.80 9.86
N SER A 2 -4.52 12.94 10.88
CA SER A 2 -3.40 12.40 11.67
C SER A 2 -3.15 10.94 11.26
N ILE A 3 -1.89 10.49 11.34
CA ILE A 3 -1.50 9.10 11.03
C ILE A 3 -2.35 8.10 11.81
N GLN A 4 -2.58 8.33 13.11
CA GLN A 4 -3.42 7.43 13.94
C GLN A 4 -4.84 7.25 13.38
N ARG A 5 -5.46 8.31 12.86
CA ARG A 5 -6.80 8.19 12.24
C ARG A 5 -6.72 7.39 10.94
N GLU A 6 -5.70 7.64 10.14
CA GLU A 6 -5.47 6.95 8.85
C GLU A 6 -5.19 5.45 9.05
N SER A 7 -4.34 5.08 10.01
CA SER A 7 -4.06 3.68 10.38
C SER A 7 -5.33 2.97 10.87
N VAL A 8 -6.13 3.61 11.73
CA VAL A 8 -7.41 3.04 12.19
C VAL A 8 -8.40 2.89 11.03
N PHE A 9 -8.42 3.83 10.08
CA PHE A 9 -9.23 3.70 8.87
C PHE A 9 -8.77 2.54 8.00
N LEU A 10 -7.46 2.36 7.79
CA LEU A 10 -6.91 1.22 7.05
C LEU A 10 -7.29 -0.10 7.70
N GLN A 11 -7.07 -0.22 9.02
CA GLN A 11 -7.43 -1.40 9.79
C GLN A 11 -8.92 -1.73 9.64
N ARG A 12 -9.81 -0.75 9.83
CA ARG A 12 -11.25 -0.95 9.64
C ARG A 12 -11.63 -1.33 8.21
N MET A 13 -10.90 -0.85 7.21
CA MET A 13 -11.14 -1.20 5.81
C MET A 13 -10.59 -2.58 5.43
N ALA A 14 -9.57 -3.07 6.13
CA ALA A 14 -9.06 -4.44 6.03
C ALA A 14 -10.00 -5.44 6.74
N GLU A 15 -10.44 -5.13 7.96
CA GLU A 15 -11.33 -5.97 8.79
C GLU A 15 -12.73 -6.17 8.19
N ARG A 16 -13.25 -5.20 7.43
CA ARG A 16 -14.58 -5.26 6.80
C ARG A 16 -14.71 -6.28 5.66
N GLY A 17 -13.79 -7.22 5.52
CA GLY A 17 -13.89 -8.30 4.52
C GLY A 17 -13.89 -7.82 3.08
N ILE A 18 -13.51 -6.56 2.83
CA ILE A 18 -13.04 -6.18 1.49
C ILE A 18 -11.63 -6.76 1.40
N SER A 19 -11.49 -8.08 1.38
CA SER A 19 -10.22 -8.82 1.32
C SER A 19 -10.29 -9.75 0.12
N THR A 20 -9.94 -9.22 -1.05
CA THR A 20 -9.80 -10.02 -2.27
C THR A 20 -8.53 -9.66 -3.06
N GLY A 21 -7.62 -8.88 -2.49
CA GLY A 21 -6.33 -8.60 -3.11
C GLY A 21 -5.21 -8.70 -2.09
N GLU A 22 -4.24 -9.58 -2.34
CA GLU A 22 -2.98 -9.70 -1.57
C GLU A 22 -2.34 -8.33 -1.30
N ILE A 23 -2.46 -7.41 -2.26
CA ILE A 23 -1.90 -6.06 -2.18
C ILE A 23 -2.38 -5.25 -0.97
N SER A 24 -3.58 -5.51 -0.41
CA SER A 24 -4.10 -4.69 0.70
C SER A 24 -3.30 -4.78 2.00
N LEU A 25 -2.58 -5.89 2.21
CA LEU A 25 -1.66 -6.05 3.36
C LEU A 25 -0.42 -5.15 3.25
N TYR A 26 -0.10 -4.74 2.03
CA TYR A 26 1.06 -3.92 1.70
C TYR A 26 0.69 -2.46 1.47
N ILE A 27 -0.52 -2.05 1.87
CA ILE A 27 -0.97 -0.66 1.82
C ILE A 27 -0.95 -0.07 3.23
N HIS A 28 -0.15 0.97 3.45
CA HIS A 28 -0.01 1.62 4.75
C HIS A 28 0.05 3.14 4.66
N SER A 29 -0.19 3.83 5.78
CA SER A 29 0.04 5.28 5.90
C SER A 29 1.12 5.51 6.95
N THR A 30 2.29 5.99 6.51
CA THR A 30 3.44 6.32 7.38
C THR A 30 3.59 7.83 7.57
N LYS A 31 2.99 8.65 6.70
CA LYS A 31 2.99 10.11 6.80
C LYS A 31 1.57 10.65 6.56
N PRO A 32 1.15 11.70 7.28
CA PRO A 32 -0.20 12.24 7.13
C PRO A 32 -0.46 12.67 5.68
N GLY A 33 -1.64 12.32 5.16
CA GLY A 33 -2.00 12.68 3.78
C GLY A 33 -1.29 11.87 2.69
N THR A 34 -0.64 10.76 3.05
CA THR A 34 0.00 9.87 2.08
C THR A 34 -0.38 8.43 2.33
N LEU A 35 -0.69 7.72 1.25
CA LEU A 35 -0.94 6.29 1.24
C LEU A 35 0.19 5.64 0.46
N VAL A 36 0.89 4.70 1.07
CA VAL A 36 1.99 3.97 0.45
C VAL A 36 1.50 2.59 0.06
N VAL A 37 1.89 2.15 -1.14
CA VAL A 37 1.72 0.79 -1.63
C VAL A 37 3.10 0.19 -1.79
N ASP A 38 3.39 -0.86 -1.04
CA ASP A 38 4.67 -1.54 -1.00
C ASP A 38 4.63 -2.77 -1.93
N PHE A 39 5.11 -2.59 -3.16
CA PHE A 39 5.17 -3.68 -4.13
C PHE A 39 6.33 -4.63 -3.86
N TYR A 40 7.44 -4.13 -3.34
CA TYR A 40 8.63 -4.93 -3.09
C TYR A 40 8.39 -5.98 -2.01
N SER A 41 7.83 -5.59 -0.86
CA SER A 41 7.46 -6.54 0.20
C SER A 41 6.49 -7.61 -0.33
N ARG A 42 5.55 -7.22 -1.18
CA ARG A 42 4.63 -8.18 -1.82
C ARG A 42 5.37 -9.15 -2.74
N HIS A 43 6.26 -8.66 -3.58
CA HIS A 43 7.04 -9.50 -4.49
C HIS A 43 7.95 -10.45 -3.71
N PHE A 44 8.63 -9.94 -2.69
CA PHE A 44 9.50 -10.70 -1.80
C PHE A 44 8.74 -11.83 -1.07
N ASP A 45 7.57 -11.53 -0.49
CA ASP A 45 6.72 -12.55 0.14
C ASP A 45 6.18 -13.59 -0.84
N SER A 46 5.84 -13.16 -2.06
CA SER A 46 5.30 -14.05 -3.11
C SER A 46 6.35 -14.95 -3.76
N ASN A 47 7.63 -14.60 -3.65
CA ASN A 47 8.74 -15.34 -4.24
C ASN A 47 9.88 -15.48 -3.21
N PRO A 48 9.88 -16.53 -2.37
CA PRO A 48 10.90 -16.73 -1.33
C PRO A 48 12.32 -16.95 -1.88
N ALA A 49 12.47 -17.15 -3.20
CA ALA A 49 13.76 -17.22 -3.88
C ALA A 49 14.28 -15.84 -4.31
N CYS A 50 13.55 -14.76 -4.01
CA CYS A 50 13.89 -13.37 -4.31
C CYS A 50 15.05 -12.90 -3.42
N GLY A 51 16.25 -13.44 -3.66
CA GLY A 51 17.53 -12.91 -3.19
C GLY A 51 17.60 -12.46 -1.72
N ASN A 52 18.50 -11.53 -1.46
CA ASN A 52 18.56 -10.81 -0.20
C ASN A 52 17.68 -9.57 -0.30
N TRP A 53 17.18 -9.11 0.85
CA TRP A 53 16.49 -7.83 0.97
C TRP A 53 17.40 -6.69 0.49
N ASP A 54 16.90 -5.91 -0.46
CA ASP A 54 17.55 -4.74 -1.05
C ASP A 54 16.73 -3.50 -0.67
N ILE A 55 17.33 -2.63 0.14
CA ILE A 55 16.67 -1.44 0.67
C ILE A 55 16.47 -0.37 -0.41
N ASP A 56 17.38 -0.28 -1.38
CA ASP A 56 17.30 0.71 -2.45
C ASP A 56 16.16 0.31 -3.41
N MET A 57 16.07 -0.98 -3.74
CA MET A 57 14.93 -1.49 -4.52
C MET A 57 13.60 -1.39 -3.78
N HIS A 58 13.60 -1.59 -2.46
CA HIS A 58 12.40 -1.41 -1.62
C HIS A 58 11.86 0.02 -1.72
N ASP A 59 12.73 1.02 -1.52
CA ASP A 59 12.37 2.43 -1.63
C ASP A 59 11.94 2.80 -3.05
N GLU A 60 12.63 2.27 -4.07
CA GLU A 60 12.27 2.50 -5.46
C GLU A 60 10.88 1.96 -5.79
N GLU A 61 10.53 0.75 -5.34
CA GLU A 61 9.27 0.08 -5.63
C GLU A 61 8.08 0.56 -4.79
N MET A 62 8.30 1.47 -3.83
CA MET A 62 7.20 2.14 -3.15
C MET A 62 6.42 3.04 -4.11
N MET A 63 5.10 2.96 -4.03
CA MET A 63 4.20 3.88 -4.69
C MET A 63 3.47 4.75 -3.67
N VAL A 64 3.68 6.07 -3.75
CA VAL A 64 3.06 7.04 -2.86
C VAL A 64 1.86 7.69 -3.53
N LEU A 65 0.71 7.61 -2.88
CA LEU A 65 -0.55 8.20 -3.30
C LEU A 65 -0.94 9.32 -2.32
N PRO A 66 -0.88 10.60 -2.73
CA PRO A 66 -1.28 11.72 -1.88
C PRO A 66 -2.79 11.82 -1.74
N PHE A 67 -3.27 12.27 -0.58
CA PHE A 67 -4.66 12.64 -0.33
C PHE A 67 -4.76 13.77 0.69
N THR A 68 -5.79 14.60 0.58
CA THR A 68 -6.03 15.73 1.48
C THR A 68 -7.29 15.54 2.32
N THR A 69 -8.29 14.83 1.78
CA THR A 69 -9.60 14.64 2.41
C THR A 69 -9.90 13.16 2.73
N PRO A 70 -10.79 12.86 3.69
CA PRO A 70 -11.20 11.47 3.98
C PRO A 70 -11.88 10.75 2.81
N SER A 71 -12.49 11.50 1.89
CA SER A 71 -13.05 10.96 0.64
C SER A 71 -11.96 10.60 -0.35
N GLU A 72 -10.94 11.45 -0.50
CA GLU A 72 -9.76 11.16 -1.32
C GLU A 72 -8.99 9.97 -0.79
N PHE A 73 -8.80 9.86 0.53
CA PHE A 73 -8.21 8.69 1.16
C PHE A 73 -8.92 7.40 0.74
N ARG A 74 -10.25 7.36 0.86
CA ARG A 74 -11.06 6.19 0.46
C ARG A 74 -10.92 5.87 -1.03
N ARG A 75 -10.85 6.90 -1.88
CA ARG A 75 -10.64 6.74 -3.33
C ARG A 75 -9.24 6.19 -3.61
N ALA A 76 -8.19 6.77 -3.04
CA ALA A 76 -6.81 6.33 -3.18
C ALA A 76 -6.65 4.88 -2.72
N TYR A 77 -7.20 4.52 -1.56
CA TYR A 77 -7.18 3.15 -1.05
C TYR A 77 -7.91 2.17 -1.97
N ARG A 78 -9.08 2.53 -2.51
CA ARG A 78 -9.80 1.70 -3.49
C ARG A 78 -8.99 1.49 -4.78
N CYS A 79 -8.35 2.55 -5.28
CA CYS A 79 -7.49 2.45 -6.46
C CYS A 79 -6.26 1.58 -6.19
N ALA A 80 -5.56 1.81 -5.08
CA ALA A 80 -4.37 1.06 -4.66
C ALA A 80 -4.63 -0.44 -4.60
N ARG A 81 -5.81 -0.84 -4.11
CA ARG A 81 -6.20 -2.24 -4.00
C ARG A 81 -6.45 -2.96 -5.32
N LEU A 82 -6.69 -2.22 -6.39
CA LEU A 82 -6.88 -2.79 -7.71
C LEU A 82 -5.54 -2.99 -8.45
N LEU A 83 -4.44 -2.49 -7.88
CA LEU A 83 -3.11 -2.64 -8.45
C LEU A 83 -2.66 -4.09 -8.29
N ARG A 84 -2.36 -4.73 -9.43
CA ARG A 84 -1.77 -6.08 -9.48
C ARG A 84 -0.24 -6.07 -9.50
N GLY A 85 0.34 -4.90 -9.69
CA GLY A 85 1.76 -4.61 -9.77
C GLY A 85 1.94 -3.11 -9.94
N ARG A 86 3.18 -2.63 -9.86
CA ARG A 86 3.48 -1.22 -10.01
C ARG A 86 3.29 -0.80 -11.48
N PRO A 87 2.50 0.25 -11.76
CA PRO A 87 2.37 0.77 -13.12
C PRO A 87 3.73 1.25 -13.63
N GLY A 88 4.19 0.74 -14.77
CA GLY A 88 5.46 1.12 -15.39
C GLY A 88 6.64 0.20 -15.08
N SER A 89 6.50 -0.78 -14.18
CA SER A 89 7.44 -1.90 -14.07
C SER A 89 7.24 -2.84 -15.26
N LYS A 90 8.27 -3.02 -16.09
CA LYS A 90 8.30 -3.98 -17.21
C LYS A 90 8.92 -5.29 -16.77
#